data_AF-A0A7C2NR55-F1
#
_entry.id   AF-A0A7C2NR55-F1
#
_cell.length_a   1.000
_cell.length_b   1.000
_cell.length_c   1.000
_cell.angle_alpha   90.00
_cell.angle_beta   90.00
_cell.angle_gamma   90.00
#
_symmetry.space_group_name_H-M   'P 1'
#
loop_
_entity.id
_entity.type
_entity.pdbx_description
1 polymer ?
#
loop_
_entity_poly.entity_id
_entity_poly.type
_entity_poly.pdbx_seq_one_letter_code
_entity_poly.pdbx_strand_id
1 'polypeptide(L)'
;MSILTKRTIIAGQPGTKKWIDRYGKDLICVRYKYDPVKQKKFKTVELIAEERPYKAKKDKIHNNRIVSIRVSYNEGDLQRKVKSFGGKWNRDKKVWELAYKYVVELGLSDRLISDKKNVHHWKNSK
;
A
#
# COMPACT_ATOMS: atom_id res chain seq x y z
N MET A 1 18.45 -8.03 -25.83
CA MET A 1 17.64 -7.01 -26.52
C MET A 1 17.49 -5.80 -25.59
N SER A 2 17.98 -4.62 -25.96
CA SER A 2 17.82 -3.40 -25.16
C SER A 2 16.66 -2.55 -25.67
N ILE A 3 15.43 -3.02 -25.44
CA ILE A 3 14.23 -2.24 -25.78
C ILE A 3 13.96 -1.25 -24.64
N LEU A 4 14.09 0.04 -24.92
CA LEU A 4 13.88 1.11 -23.93
C LEU A 4 12.50 1.73 -24.08
N THR A 5 11.74 1.82 -22.99
CA THR A 5 10.47 2.57 -22.99
C THR A 5 10.77 4.06 -22.94
N LYS A 6 10.28 4.81 -23.93
CA LYS A 6 10.48 6.26 -24.04
C LYS A 6 9.27 7.07 -23.57
N ARG A 7 8.06 6.54 -23.76
CA ARG A 7 6.84 7.21 -23.35
C ARG A 7 5.74 6.20 -23.08
N THR A 8 4.97 6.45 -22.03
CA THR A 8 3.72 5.75 -21.73
C THR A 8 2.60 6.77 -21.75
N ILE A 9 1.50 6.46 -22.44
CA ILE A 9 0.30 7.30 -22.49
C ILE A 9 -0.86 6.44 -21.99
N ILE A 10 -1.51 6.88 -20.92
CA ILE A 10 -2.63 6.16 -20.30
C ILE A 10 -3.87 6.28 -21.19
N ALA A 11 -4.70 5.23 -21.23
CA ALA A 11 -5.97 5.27 -21.96
C ALA A 11 -6.80 6.50 -21.53
N GLY A 12 -7.37 7.21 -22.50
CA GLY A 12 -8.13 8.45 -22.29
C GLY A 12 -7.29 9.72 -22.44
N GLN A 13 -5.96 9.65 -22.36
CA GLN A 13 -5.10 10.80 -22.61
C GLN A 13 -4.95 11.12 -24.11
N PRO A 14 -4.60 12.37 -24.48
CA PRO A 14 -4.35 12.75 -25.86
C PRO A 14 -3.38 11.79 -26.57
N GLY A 15 -3.75 11.37 -27.79
CA GLY A 15 -2.99 10.39 -28.57
C GLY A 15 -3.37 8.93 -28.34
N THR A 16 -4.37 8.65 -27.49
CA THR A 16 -4.91 7.28 -27.31
C THR A 16 -6.22 7.00 -28.03
N LYS A 17 -6.88 8.01 -28.63
CA LYS A 17 -8.20 7.89 -29.27
C LYS A 17 -8.34 6.66 -30.18
N LYS A 18 -7.46 6.53 -31.18
CA LYS A 18 -7.48 5.39 -32.11
C LYS A 18 -7.28 4.02 -31.46
N TRP A 19 -6.65 3.98 -30.28
CA TRP A 19 -6.40 2.75 -29.54
C TRP A 19 -7.59 2.42 -28.65
N ILE A 20 -8.28 3.43 -28.10
CA ILE A 20 -9.58 3.28 -27.45
C ILE A 20 -10.61 2.79 -28.46
N ASP A 21 -10.65 3.37 -29.67
CA ASP A 21 -11.59 2.93 -30.71
C ASP A 21 -11.37 1.45 -31.10
N ARG A 22 -10.13 0.95 -30.99
CA ARG A 22 -9.77 -0.43 -31.33
C ARG A 22 -9.94 -1.42 -30.18
N TYR A 23 -9.52 -1.05 -28.98
CA TYR A 23 -9.40 -1.96 -27.82
C TYR A 23 -10.40 -1.66 -26.70
N GLY A 24 -11.18 -0.58 -26.84
CA GLY A 24 -12.25 -0.21 -25.93
C GLY A 24 -11.78 -0.03 -24.49
N LYS A 25 -12.62 -0.51 -23.57
CA LYS A 25 -12.44 -0.42 -22.11
C LYS A 25 -11.25 -1.25 -21.59
N ASP A 26 -10.79 -2.24 -22.35
CA ASP A 26 -9.73 -3.14 -21.91
C ASP A 26 -8.34 -2.52 -22.12
N LEU A 27 -8.24 -1.36 -22.77
CA LEU A 27 -6.98 -0.65 -22.92
C LEU A 27 -6.52 -0.01 -21.60
N ILE A 28 -5.34 -0.40 -21.13
CA ILE A 28 -4.68 0.24 -19.99
C ILE A 28 -3.81 1.42 -20.46
N CYS A 29 -2.87 1.17 -21.38
CA CYS A 29 -1.97 2.20 -21.86
C CYS A 29 -1.33 1.87 -23.22
N VAL A 30 -0.72 2.88 -23.84
CA VAL A 30 0.10 2.76 -25.05
C VAL A 30 1.53 3.15 -24.70
N ARG A 31 2.50 2.27 -24.99
CA ARG A 31 3.93 2.48 -24.73
C ARG A 31 4.71 2.60 -26.03
N TYR A 32 5.55 3.63 -26.12
CA TYR A 32 6.51 3.85 -27.19
C TYR A 32 7.86 3.31 -26.74
N LYS A 33 8.42 2.37 -27.50
CA LYS A 33 9.67 1.70 -27.14
C LYS A 33 10.67 1.73 -28.29
N TYR A 34 11.93 2.03 -28.02
CA TYR A 34 12.98 2.09 -29.04
C TYR A 34 13.99 0.98 -28.81
N ASP A 35 14.39 0.31 -29.89
CA ASP A 35 15.50 -0.62 -29.94
C ASP A 35 16.62 0.05 -30.74
N PRO A 36 17.66 0.59 -30.07
CA PRO A 36 18.75 1.30 -30.75
C PRO A 36 19.64 0.33 -31.53
N VAL A 37 19.74 -0.94 -31.11
CA VAL A 37 20.56 -1.96 -31.79
C VAL A 37 19.95 -2.32 -33.13
N LYS A 38 18.63 -2.55 -33.15
CA LYS A 38 17.90 -2.86 -34.39
C LYS A 38 17.40 -1.62 -35.13
N GLN A 39 17.64 -0.42 -34.60
CA GLN A 39 17.11 0.85 -35.07
C GLN A 39 15.58 0.85 -35.27
N LYS A 40 14.84 0.19 -34.37
CA LYS A 40 13.38 0.04 -34.48
C LYS A 40 12.64 0.89 -33.44
N LYS A 41 11.52 1.46 -33.88
CA LYS A 41 10.54 2.09 -32.98
C LYS A 41 9.30 1.19 -32.91
N PHE A 42 8.96 0.77 -31.71
CA PHE A 42 7.79 -0.02 -31.42
C PHE A 42 6.74 0.84 -30.73
N LYS A 43 5.49 0.52 -31.02
CA LYS A 43 4.35 1.03 -30.27
C LYS A 43 3.55 -0.18 -29.80
N THR A 44 3.48 -0.36 -28.50
CA THR A 44 2.82 -1.50 -27.86
C THR A 44 1.63 -1.01 -27.06
N VAL A 45 0.58 -1.81 -26.98
CA VAL A 45 -0.54 -1.57 -26.07
C VAL A 45 -0.50 -2.55 -24.92
N GLU A 46 -0.96 -2.12 -23.76
CA GLU A 46 -1.19 -2.97 -22.60
C GLU A 46 -2.70 -3.10 -22.44
N LEU A 47 -3.17 -4.35 -22.43
CA LEU A 47 -4.58 -4.70 -22.40
C LEU A 47 -4.88 -5.53 -21.15
N ILE A 48 -6.09 -5.40 -20.63
CA ILE A 48 -6.65 -6.33 -19.66
C ILE A 48 -6.88 -7.66 -20.38
N ALA A 49 -6.12 -8.68 -20.02
CA ALA A 49 -6.35 -10.04 -20.48
C ALA A 49 -7.39 -10.77 -19.62
N GLU A 50 -7.47 -10.41 -18.34
CA GLU A 50 -8.38 -10.99 -17.36
C GLU A 50 -8.62 -10.01 -16.22
N GLU A 51 -9.88 -9.94 -15.75
CA GLU A 51 -10.27 -9.18 -14.57
C GLU A 51 -10.91 -10.13 -13.55
N ARG A 52 -10.36 -10.19 -12.33
CA ARG A 52 -10.90 -10.97 -11.21
C ARG A 52 -10.91 -10.14 -9.94
N PRO A 53 -11.88 -10.38 -9.03
CA PRO A 53 -11.85 -9.77 -7.71
C PRO A 53 -10.53 -10.06 -6.98
N TYR A 54 -9.79 -9.01 -6.63
CA TYR A 54 -8.59 -9.10 -5.80
C TYR A 54 -8.90 -8.54 -4.40
N LYS A 55 -8.84 -9.39 -3.37
CA LYS A 55 -8.87 -8.92 -1.98
C LYS A 55 -7.46 -8.46 -1.63
N ALA A 56 -7.26 -7.14 -1.57
CA ALA A 56 -6.04 -6.58 -1.03
C ALA A 56 -5.76 -7.20 0.35
N LYS A 57 -4.55 -7.74 0.54
CA LYS A 57 -4.11 -8.13 1.87
C LYS A 57 -4.22 -6.88 2.73
N LYS A 58 -5.06 -6.89 3.76
CA LYS A 58 -5.09 -5.81 4.77
C LYS A 58 -3.64 -5.56 5.17
N ASP A 59 -3.21 -4.30 5.16
CA ASP A 59 -1.84 -3.92 5.48
C ASP A 59 -1.41 -4.65 6.75
N LYS A 60 -0.55 -5.67 6.59
CA LYS A 60 -0.06 -6.42 7.73
C LYS A 60 0.81 -5.44 8.50
N ILE A 61 0.36 -5.05 9.69
CA ILE A 61 1.17 -4.29 10.62
C ILE A 61 2.45 -5.12 10.83
N HIS A 62 3.59 -4.56 10.43
CA HIS A 62 4.86 -5.27 10.55
C HIS A 62 5.09 -5.67 12.01
N ASN A 63 5.52 -6.90 12.25
CA ASN A 63 5.69 -7.46 13.60
C ASN A 63 6.49 -6.56 14.55
N ASN A 64 7.52 -5.87 14.03
CA ASN A 64 8.36 -4.98 14.81
C ASN A 64 7.89 -3.51 14.84
N ARG A 65 6.76 -3.18 14.20
CA ARG A 65 6.19 -1.83 14.26
C ARG A 65 5.70 -1.57 15.68
N ILE A 66 6.15 -0.47 16.27
CA ILE A 66 5.63 0.01 17.55
C ILE A 66 4.22 0.55 17.32
N VAL A 67 3.27 0.04 18.11
CA VAL A 67 1.87 0.40 18.08
C VAL A 67 1.42 0.83 19.47
N SER A 68 0.40 1.70 19.53
CA SER A 68 -0.18 2.15 20.79
C SER A 68 -1.35 1.26 21.18
N ILE A 69 -1.39 0.83 22.44
CA ILE A 69 -2.47 0.06 23.04
C ILE A 69 -3.02 0.77 24.27
N ARG A 70 -4.32 0.57 24.52
CA ARG A 70 -5.00 1.04 25.73
C ARG A 70 -4.91 -0.02 26.83
N VAL A 71 -4.23 0.33 27.91
CA VAL A 71 -4.23 -0.43 29.16
C VAL A 71 -4.65 0.54 30.26
N SER A 72 -5.69 0.18 31.00
CA SER A 72 -6.29 1.01 32.04
C SER A 72 -5.38 1.10 33.26
N TYR A 73 -5.54 2.16 34.04
CA TYR A 73 -4.69 2.41 35.22
C TYR A 73 -4.81 1.30 36.27
N ASN A 74 -6.01 0.74 36.46
CA ASN A 74 -6.30 -0.35 37.39
C ASN A 74 -5.80 -1.73 36.93
N GLU A 75 -5.38 -1.88 35.68
CA GLU A 75 -4.88 -3.16 35.12
C GLU A 75 -3.39 -3.34 35.43
N GLY A 76 -3.00 -3.25 36.72
CA GLY A 76 -1.60 -3.24 37.15
C GLY A 76 -0.79 -4.47 36.70
N ASP A 77 -1.41 -5.65 36.70
CA ASP A 77 -0.79 -6.90 36.25
C ASP A 77 -0.51 -6.87 34.75
N LEU A 78 -1.45 -6.32 33.97
CA LEU A 78 -1.31 -6.16 32.53
C LEU A 78 -0.22 -5.13 32.20
N GLN A 79 -0.11 -4.04 32.97
CA GLN A 79 0.97 -3.06 32.81
C GLN A 79 2.34 -3.69 33.08
N ARG A 80 2.48 -4.50 34.15
CA ARG A 80 3.72 -5.23 34.43
C ARG A 80 4.07 -6.19 33.29
N LYS A 81 3.07 -6.91 32.76
CA LYS A 81 3.23 -7.79 31.61
C LYS A 81 3.69 -7.04 30.37
N VAL A 82 3.02 -5.95 29.99
CA VAL A 82 3.41 -5.11 28.85
C VAL A 82 4.84 -4.58 29.02
N LYS A 83 5.20 -4.11 30.22
CA LYS A 83 6.55 -3.64 30.52
C LYS A 83 7.60 -4.75 30.40
N SER A 84 7.30 -5.98 30.82
CA SER A 84 8.21 -7.13 30.69
C SER A 84 8.50 -7.52 29.23
N PHE A 85 7.57 -7.23 28.31
CA PHE A 85 7.75 -7.42 26.86
C PHE A 85 8.38 -6.20 26.16
N GLY A 86 8.97 -5.27 26.93
CA GLY A 86 9.64 -4.07 26.42
C GLY A 86 8.69 -2.90 26.10
N GLY A 87 7.44 -2.96 26.57
CA GLY A 87 6.47 -1.90 26.40
C GLY A 87 6.85 -0.62 27.15
N LYS A 88 6.59 0.53 26.54
CA LYS A 88 6.92 1.86 27.08
C LYS A 88 5.64 2.66 27.31
N TRP A 89 5.55 3.33 28.45
CA TRP A 89 4.46 4.27 28.69
C TRP A 89 4.75 5.60 27.99
N ASN A 90 3.89 6.00 27.05
CA ASN A 90 3.90 7.33 26.45
C ASN A 90 2.99 8.25 27.27
N ARG A 91 3.61 9.17 28.03
CA ARG A 91 2.90 10.09 28.93
C ARG A 91 2.04 11.10 28.18
N ASP A 92 2.53 11.61 27.06
CA ASP A 92 1.85 12.66 26.28
C ASP A 92 0.56 12.13 25.67
N LYS A 93 0.62 10.93 25.11
CA LYS A 93 -0.55 10.25 24.50
C LYS A 93 -1.39 9.50 25.52
N LYS A 94 -0.89 9.28 26.74
CA LYS A 94 -1.48 8.42 27.78
C LYS A 94 -1.79 7.02 27.26
N VAL A 95 -0.82 6.40 26.58
CA VAL A 95 -0.94 5.05 26.00
C VAL A 95 0.31 4.23 26.25
N TRP A 96 0.18 2.91 26.18
CA TRP A 96 1.32 2.01 26.14
C TRP A 96 1.76 1.76 24.70
N GLU A 97 3.06 1.83 24.44
CA GLU A 97 3.68 1.56 23.15
C GLU A 97 4.41 0.22 23.21
N LEU A 98 4.11 -0.68 22.27
CA LEU A 98 4.68 -2.03 22.23
C LEU A 98 4.82 -2.49 20.77
N ALA A 99 5.77 -3.38 20.48
CA ALA A 99 5.87 -4.00 19.17
C ALA A 99 4.62 -4.85 18.87
N TYR A 100 4.09 -4.74 17.64
CA TYR A 100 2.85 -5.42 17.24
C TYR A 100 2.87 -6.92 17.48
N LYS A 101 4.02 -7.59 17.28
CA LYS A 101 4.17 -9.03 17.58
C LYS A 101 3.79 -9.39 19.02
N TYR A 102 4.19 -8.56 19.98
CA TYR A 102 3.91 -8.79 21.39
C TYR A 102 2.48 -8.38 21.75
N VAL A 103 1.87 -7.44 21.02
CA VAL A 103 0.44 -7.15 21.15
C VAL A 103 -0.40 -8.37 20.76
N VAL A 104 -0.05 -9.03 19.66
CA VAL A 104 -0.70 -10.28 19.23
C VAL A 104 -0.44 -11.41 20.23
N GLU A 105 0.81 -11.59 20.66
CA GLU A 105 1.20 -12.63 21.63
C GLU A 105 0.49 -12.48 22.98
N LEU A 106 0.25 -11.24 23.42
CA LEU A 106 -0.47 -10.94 24.66
C LEU A 106 -2.00 -10.94 24.48
N GLY A 107 -2.53 -11.15 23.27
CA GLY A 107 -3.97 -11.10 22.99
C GLY A 107 -4.59 -9.70 23.15
N LEU A 108 -3.80 -8.65 22.92
CA LEU A 108 -4.21 -7.25 23.14
C LEU A 108 -4.60 -6.52 21.85
N SER A 109 -4.87 -7.24 20.76
CA SER A 109 -5.17 -6.66 19.45
C SER A 109 -6.40 -5.75 19.46
N ASP A 110 -7.45 -6.07 20.24
CA ASP A 110 -8.66 -5.24 20.35
C ASP A 110 -8.43 -3.92 21.10
N ARG A 111 -7.27 -3.77 21.73
CA ARG A 111 -6.86 -2.58 22.48
C ARG A 111 -6.00 -1.64 21.65
N LEU A 112 -5.74 -1.97 20.39
CA LEU A 112 -4.99 -1.12 19.47
C LEU A 112 -5.71 0.20 19.24
N ILE A 113 -4.95 1.28 19.39
CA ILE A 113 -5.41 2.61 19.03
C ILE A 113 -4.94 2.85 17.60
N SER A 114 -5.88 2.84 16.65
CA SER A 114 -5.59 3.20 15.27
C SER A 114 -5.12 4.66 15.22
N ASP A 115 -3.83 4.87 14.95
CA ASP A 115 -3.34 6.20 14.59
C ASP A 115 -3.86 6.47 13.18
N LYS A 116 -4.95 7.23 13.05
CA LYS A 116 -5.50 7.71 11.78
C LYS A 116 -4.57 8.75 11.14
N LYS A 117 -3.29 8.42 10.94
CA LYS A 117 -2.32 9.23 10.20
C LYS A 117 -1.56 8.35 9.21
N ASN A 118 -2.25 8.09 8.10
CA ASN A 118 -1.74 8.15 6.73
C ASN A 118 -2.75 7.44 5.82
N VAL A 119 -3.89 8.09 5.62
CA VAL A 119 -4.70 7.82 4.44
C VAL A 119 -3.91 8.46 3.30
N HIS A 120 -3.26 7.65 2.46
CA HIS A 120 -2.67 8.16 1.23
C HIS A 120 -3.79 8.78 0.40
N HIS A 121 -3.84 10.11 0.40
CA HIS A 121 -4.78 10.90 -0.36
C HIS A 121 -4.31 10.93 -1.82
N TRP A 122 -4.55 9.85 -2.56
CA TRP A 122 -4.47 9.89 -4.01
C TRP A 122 -5.75 10.56 -4.53
N LYS A 123 -5.71 11.90 -4.66
CA LYS A 123 -6.71 12.65 -5.42
C LYS A 123 -6.33 12.59 -6.89
N ASN A 124 -7.13 11.89 -7.70
CA ASN A 124 -7.18 12.14 -9.13
C ASN A 124 -7.98 13.42 -9.39
N SER A 125 -7.39 14.29 -10.21
CA SER A 125 -7.96 15.53 -10.71
C SER A 125 -9.26 15.28 -11.46
N LYS A 126 -10.24 16.18 -11.26
CA LYS A 126 -11.19 16.54 -12.32
C LYS A 126 -10.50 17.48 -13.31
#